data_AF-A0A846RLR6-F1
#
_entry.id   AF-A0A846RLR6-F1
#
_cell.length_a   1.000
_cell.length_b   1.000
_cell.length_c   1.000
_cell.angle_alpha   90.00
_cell.angle_beta   90.00
_cell.angle_gamma   90.00
#
_symmetry.space_group_name_H-M   'P 1'
#
loop_
_entity.id
_entity.type
_entity.pdbx_description
1 polymer ?
#
loop_
_entity_poly.entity_id
_entity_poly.type
_entity_poly.pdbx_seq_one_letter_code
_entity_poly.pdbx_strand_id
1 'polypeptide(L)'
;MTPTKNSAELLEVEGREVRISNPGKIVFPESGLTKLDLVHYYLAVADGALRGVANRPMVLKRFVKGIEEEAFFQKRAPEKRPEWIETATLHYASGNSAEEVVVNDAAALAWVVNLGCLDLNPHPVRADDLDHPDELRIDLDPMPGVDWAQIVDVAMIARDVLDDVGLAGWPKTSGSRGMHILVRIEPRWDYRQVRLAAETFAREVERRAPGLATARWWKEERGESVFVDFNQNAKDRTVASAYSVRPLADARVSTPLDWDEVPQARPEQFTVPTVLERFARLGDPHAGIDDDAGQLDALLALAEELGPAEKPPRSGDGSSRRQSTMPLIEIARAKTKPEALEGLERWKGRHPEVVRSLAPADVLVDGMRGSSSLWYRVRVNLQHVSEAERPEQEPLEVDYDPWATRRA
;
A
#
# COMPACT_ATOMS: atom_id res chain seq x y z
N MET A 1 27.90 -13.54 24.49
CA MET A 1 26.94 -14.05 25.49
C MET A 1 25.99 -15.00 24.78
N THR A 2 25.92 -16.25 25.23
CA THR A 2 25.02 -17.27 24.69
C THR A 2 23.57 -16.84 24.98
N PRO A 3 22.65 -16.79 23.99
CA PRO A 3 21.28 -16.36 24.26
C PRO A 3 20.62 -17.40 25.17
N THR A 4 20.26 -16.98 26.37
CA THR A 4 19.55 -17.78 27.36
C THR A 4 18.18 -18.18 26.82
N LYS A 5 17.78 -19.44 27.09
CA LYS A 5 16.45 -20.06 26.92
C LYS A 5 15.29 -19.07 26.77
N ASN A 6 14.50 -19.24 25.71
CA ASN A 6 13.09 -18.80 25.51
C ASN A 6 12.42 -18.21 26.77
N SER A 7 12.71 -16.95 27.11
CA SER A 7 11.86 -16.22 28.04
C SER A 7 10.61 -15.81 27.27
N ALA A 8 9.46 -16.24 27.75
CA ALA A 8 8.19 -15.67 27.33
C ALA A 8 7.73 -14.74 28.44
N GLU A 9 7.09 -13.64 28.06
CA GLU A 9 6.47 -12.71 28.97
C GLU A 9 4.96 -12.85 28.87
N LEU A 10 4.27 -12.74 29.99
CA LEU A 10 2.82 -12.81 30.06
C LEU A 10 2.32 -11.41 30.37
N LEU A 11 1.55 -10.82 29.45
CA LEU A 11 0.92 -9.53 29.65
C LEU A 11 -0.55 -9.75 29.95
N GLU A 12 -1.06 -9.09 30.98
CA GLU A 12 -2.51 -9.01 31.23
C GLU A 12 -3.06 -7.80 30.45
N VAL A 13 -3.89 -8.05 29.45
CA VAL A 13 -4.49 -7.04 28.58
C VAL A 13 -6.00 -7.27 28.57
N GLU A 14 -6.76 -6.30 29.10
CA GLU A 14 -8.24 -6.35 29.16
C GLU A 14 -8.77 -7.67 29.78
N GLY A 15 -8.13 -8.13 30.86
CA GLY A 15 -8.50 -9.35 31.57
C GLY A 15 -8.10 -10.65 30.85
N ARG A 16 -7.30 -10.57 29.78
CA ARG A 16 -6.76 -11.74 29.06
C ARG A 16 -5.24 -11.81 29.23
N GLU A 17 -4.73 -13.02 29.41
CA GLU A 17 -3.29 -13.28 29.42
C GLU A 17 -2.78 -13.48 27.98
N VAL A 18 -1.90 -12.59 27.54
CA VAL A 18 -1.26 -12.63 26.22
C VAL A 18 0.21 -12.99 26.37
N ARG A 19 0.59 -14.16 25.86
CA ARG A 19 1.98 -14.65 25.89
C ARG A 19 2.82 -14.03 24.77
N ILE A 20 3.78 -13.19 25.13
CA ILE A 20 4.78 -12.62 24.22
C ILE A 20 6.01 -13.52 24.17
N SER A 21 6.32 -14.02 22.98
CA SER A 21 7.44 -14.93 22.75
C SER A 21 8.68 -14.18 22.28
N ASN A 22 9.87 -14.52 22.81
CA ASN A 22 11.12 -13.83 22.46
C ASN A 22 11.00 -12.29 22.57
N PRO A 23 10.57 -11.76 23.74
CA PRO A 23 10.27 -10.34 23.92
C PRO A 23 11.48 -9.46 23.58
N GLY A 24 12.70 -9.86 24.00
CA GLY A 24 13.94 -9.14 23.73
C GLY A 24 14.52 -9.31 22.32
N LYS A 25 13.78 -9.92 21.37
CA LYS A 25 14.24 -9.99 19.98
C LYS A 25 14.25 -8.58 19.38
N ILE A 26 15.41 -8.14 18.89
CA ILE A 26 15.54 -6.90 18.10
C ILE A 26 14.78 -7.06 16.78
N VAL A 27 13.87 -6.13 16.51
CA VAL A 27 13.09 -6.06 15.27
C VAL A 27 13.61 -4.93 14.38
N PHE A 28 13.96 -3.79 14.98
CA PHE A 28 14.59 -2.64 14.30
C PHE A 28 16.00 -2.42 14.86
N PRO A 29 17.06 -2.81 14.13
CA PRO A 29 18.44 -2.69 14.63
C PRO A 29 18.89 -1.26 14.89
N GLU A 30 18.51 -0.31 14.03
CA GLU A 30 18.96 1.10 14.11
C GLU A 30 18.38 1.81 15.34
N SER A 31 17.08 1.66 15.58
CA SER A 31 16.38 2.23 16.74
C SER A 31 16.46 1.36 18.00
N GLY A 32 17.01 0.15 17.90
CA GLY A 32 17.12 -0.80 19.00
C GLY A 32 15.79 -1.39 19.49
N LEU A 33 14.69 -1.18 18.76
CA LEU A 33 13.36 -1.61 19.20
C LEU A 33 13.25 -3.14 19.20
N THR A 34 12.85 -3.68 20.34
CA THR A 34 12.56 -5.09 20.54
C THR A 34 11.12 -5.42 20.15
N LYS A 35 10.79 -6.71 20.09
CA LYS A 35 9.41 -7.16 19.91
C LYS A 35 8.51 -6.64 21.03
N LEU A 36 8.97 -6.67 22.28
CA LEU A 36 8.18 -6.22 23.41
C LEU A 36 7.90 -4.71 23.34
N ASP A 37 8.88 -3.92 22.91
CA ASP A 37 8.69 -2.47 22.71
C ASP A 37 7.59 -2.19 21.69
N LEU A 38 7.51 -2.98 20.61
CA LEU A 38 6.47 -2.83 19.59
C LEU A 38 5.09 -3.27 20.11
N VAL A 39 5.02 -4.30 20.96
CA VAL A 39 3.78 -4.68 21.64
C VAL A 39 3.31 -3.53 22.54
N HIS A 40 4.20 -2.96 23.36
CA HIS A 40 3.87 -1.82 24.20
C HIS A 40 3.48 -0.57 23.39
N TYR A 41 4.14 -0.32 22.27
CA TYR A 41 3.76 0.75 21.35
C TYR A 41 2.30 0.60 20.92
N TYR A 42 1.91 -0.58 20.42
CA TYR A 42 0.56 -0.82 19.94
C TYR A 42 -0.48 -0.79 21.06
N LEU A 43 -0.15 -1.25 22.26
CA LEU A 43 -1.01 -1.12 23.42
C LEU A 43 -1.22 0.35 23.83
N ALA A 44 -0.18 1.18 23.73
CA ALA A 44 -0.27 2.60 24.08
C ALA A 44 -1.10 3.42 23.09
N VAL A 45 -1.15 3.01 21.81
CA VAL A 45 -1.98 3.64 20.76
C VAL A 45 -3.23 2.81 20.43
N ALA A 46 -3.61 1.86 21.29
CA ALA A 46 -4.65 0.87 20.99
C ALA A 46 -5.97 1.50 20.55
N ASP A 47 -6.43 2.55 21.23
CA ASP A 47 -7.68 3.23 20.89
C ASP A 47 -7.72 3.71 19.42
N GLY A 48 -6.61 4.27 18.93
CA GLY A 48 -6.50 4.74 17.56
C GLY A 48 -6.19 3.62 16.56
N ALA A 49 -5.32 2.68 16.92
CA ALA A 49 -5.02 1.53 16.06
C ALA A 49 -6.26 0.66 15.82
N LEU A 50 -7.06 0.43 16.87
CA LEU A 50 -8.30 -0.35 16.82
C LEU A 50 -9.38 0.35 16.00
N ARG A 51 -9.50 1.68 16.00
CA ARG A 51 -10.43 2.38 15.07
C ARG A 51 -10.21 1.98 13.60
N GLY A 52 -8.95 1.75 13.21
CA GLY A 52 -8.61 1.31 11.86
C GLY A 52 -8.77 -0.19 11.59
N VAL A 53 -8.76 -1.07 12.60
CA VAL A 53 -8.71 -2.54 12.40
C VAL A 53 -9.83 -3.34 13.08
N ALA A 54 -10.55 -2.74 14.03
CA ALA A 54 -11.59 -3.39 14.81
C ALA A 54 -12.69 -3.98 13.93
N ASN A 55 -13.07 -5.23 14.20
CA ASN A 55 -14.07 -5.96 13.44
C ASN A 55 -13.73 -6.13 11.94
N ARG A 56 -12.47 -5.99 11.53
CA ARG A 56 -12.05 -6.19 10.14
C ARG A 56 -11.22 -7.48 9.99
N PRO A 57 -11.51 -8.35 9.02
CA PRO A 57 -10.57 -9.40 8.66
C PRO A 57 -9.28 -8.78 8.12
N MET A 58 -8.15 -9.38 8.47
CA MET A 58 -6.83 -8.84 8.16
C MET A 58 -5.89 -9.90 7.58
N VAL A 59 -5.14 -9.49 6.55
CA VAL A 59 -3.98 -10.25 6.06
C VAL A 59 -2.81 -10.07 7.02
N LEU A 60 -2.28 -11.15 7.57
CA LEU A 60 -1.13 -11.10 8.47
C LEU A 60 0.16 -10.97 7.67
N LYS A 61 0.76 -9.77 7.68
CA LYS A 61 2.08 -9.50 7.08
C LYS A 61 3.16 -9.59 8.16
N ARG A 62 3.85 -10.73 8.21
CA ARG A 62 4.67 -11.13 9.37
C ARG A 62 6.17 -10.98 9.11
N PHE A 63 6.83 -10.18 9.94
CA PHE A 63 8.29 -9.99 9.95
C PHE A 63 8.95 -10.93 10.97
N VAL A 64 8.74 -12.24 10.78
CA VAL A 64 9.16 -13.25 11.77
C VAL A 64 10.67 -13.23 12.02
N LYS A 65 11.47 -12.92 11.00
CA LYS A 65 12.93 -12.86 11.09
C LYS A 65 13.47 -11.46 11.41
N GLY A 66 12.69 -10.40 11.19
CA GLY A 66 13.09 -8.99 11.30
C GLY A 66 12.67 -8.24 10.03
N ILE A 67 12.87 -6.92 9.99
CA ILE A 67 12.49 -6.09 8.83
C ILE A 67 13.46 -6.18 7.65
N GLU A 68 14.69 -6.66 7.88
CA GLU A 68 15.73 -6.83 6.83
C GLU A 68 15.47 -8.06 5.94
N GLU A 69 14.51 -8.90 6.31
CA GLU A 69 14.14 -10.13 5.62
C GLU A 69 12.75 -9.99 4.99
N GLU A 70 12.47 -10.80 3.96
CA GLU A 70 11.16 -10.78 3.32
C GLU A 70 10.03 -11.12 4.31
N ALA A 71 8.94 -10.34 4.24
CA ALA A 71 7.75 -10.59 5.05
C ALA A 71 7.02 -11.86 4.58
N PHE A 72 6.51 -12.63 5.54
CA PHE A 72 5.62 -13.75 5.27
C PHE A 72 4.16 -13.26 5.27
N PHE A 73 3.47 -13.37 4.14
CA PHE A 73 2.05 -13.04 4.02
C PHE A 73 1.19 -14.25 4.32
N GLN A 74 0.33 -14.15 5.33
CA GLN A 74 -0.56 -15.20 5.78
C GLN A 74 -1.99 -14.68 5.81
N LYS A 75 -2.81 -15.14 4.86
CA LYS A 75 -4.25 -14.86 4.80
C LYS A 75 -5.03 -15.73 5.79
N ARG A 76 -4.82 -17.05 5.71
CA ARG A 76 -5.50 -18.00 6.61
C ARG A 76 -5.00 -17.86 8.04
N ALA A 77 -5.94 -17.72 8.98
CA ALA A 77 -5.69 -17.71 10.40
C ALA A 77 -4.84 -18.92 10.82
N PRO A 78 -3.87 -18.76 11.74
CA PRO A 78 -3.14 -19.89 12.29
C PRO A 78 -4.08 -20.92 12.92
N GLU A 79 -3.84 -22.22 12.65
CA GLU A 79 -4.58 -23.32 13.29
C GLU A 79 -4.40 -23.29 14.83
N LYS A 80 -3.19 -22.96 15.28
CA LYS A 80 -2.88 -22.77 16.70
C LYS A 80 -3.01 -21.29 17.04
N ARG A 81 -4.17 -20.90 17.55
CA ARG A 81 -4.48 -19.55 18.06
C ARG A 81 -5.25 -19.64 19.37
N PRO A 82 -5.24 -18.59 20.22
CA PRO A 82 -6.15 -18.51 21.36
C PRO A 82 -7.62 -18.59 20.91
N GLU A 83 -8.47 -19.22 21.72
CA GLU A 83 -9.90 -19.42 21.40
C GLU A 83 -10.68 -18.10 21.23
N TRP A 84 -10.20 -17.04 21.89
CA TRP A 84 -10.79 -15.70 21.82
C TRP A 84 -10.35 -14.89 20.58
N ILE A 85 -9.50 -15.44 19.71
CA ILE A 85 -9.21 -14.83 18.41
C ILE A 85 -10.30 -15.23 17.41
N GLU A 86 -11.14 -14.25 17.09
CA GLU A 86 -12.18 -14.38 16.08
C GLU A 86 -11.63 -14.43 14.66
N THR A 87 -12.45 -14.97 13.76
CA THR A 87 -12.14 -15.11 12.35
C THR A 87 -13.36 -14.83 11.49
N ALA A 88 -13.11 -14.38 10.25
CA ALA A 88 -14.14 -14.21 9.22
C ALA A 88 -13.69 -14.86 7.92
N THR A 89 -14.62 -15.48 7.19
CA THR A 89 -14.28 -16.19 5.95
C THR A 89 -14.50 -15.29 4.73
N LEU A 90 -13.40 -14.79 4.15
CA LEU A 90 -13.45 -13.98 2.95
C LEU A 90 -13.45 -14.86 1.69
N HIS A 91 -14.38 -14.59 0.77
CA HIS A 91 -14.47 -15.24 -0.54
C HIS A 91 -13.84 -14.36 -1.63
N TYR A 92 -12.82 -14.87 -2.30
CA TYR A 92 -12.08 -14.16 -3.34
C TYR A 92 -12.72 -14.32 -4.72
N ALA A 93 -12.44 -13.38 -5.62
CA ALA A 93 -12.88 -13.46 -7.02
C ALA A 93 -12.39 -14.71 -7.78
N SER A 94 -11.33 -15.37 -7.27
CA SER A 94 -10.83 -16.64 -7.82
C SER A 94 -11.72 -17.85 -7.51
N GLY A 95 -12.74 -17.71 -6.66
CA GLY A 95 -13.58 -18.80 -6.16
C GLY A 95 -13.04 -19.49 -4.89
N ASN A 96 -11.79 -19.19 -4.50
CA ASN A 96 -11.24 -19.64 -3.23
C ASN A 96 -11.74 -18.79 -2.06
N SER A 97 -11.62 -19.31 -0.84
CA SER A 97 -11.85 -18.55 0.41
C SER A 97 -10.71 -18.71 1.40
N ALA A 98 -10.59 -17.78 2.35
CA ALA A 98 -9.73 -17.91 3.53
C ALA A 98 -10.47 -17.48 4.79
N GLU A 99 -10.33 -18.27 5.85
CA GLU A 99 -10.64 -17.84 7.21
C GLU A 99 -9.53 -16.88 7.66
N GLU A 100 -9.80 -15.59 7.76
CA GLU A 100 -8.82 -14.56 8.15
C GLU A 100 -9.05 -14.11 9.60
N VAL A 101 -7.99 -13.65 10.26
CA VAL A 101 -8.05 -13.15 11.65
C VAL A 101 -8.82 -11.84 11.70
N VAL A 102 -9.70 -11.69 12.69
CA VAL A 102 -10.37 -10.44 13.05
C VAL A 102 -9.77 -9.90 14.35
N VAL A 103 -9.30 -8.66 14.33
CA VAL A 103 -8.67 -8.01 15.50
C VAL A 103 -9.71 -7.09 16.14
N ASN A 104 -10.29 -7.47 17.27
CA ASN A 104 -11.39 -6.71 17.90
C ASN A 104 -10.97 -5.82 19.06
N ASP A 105 -9.85 -6.13 19.71
CA ASP A 105 -9.49 -5.53 20.99
C ASP A 105 -7.97 -5.49 21.22
N ALA A 106 -7.55 -4.88 22.34
CA ALA A 106 -6.13 -4.62 22.61
C ALA A 106 -5.35 -5.93 22.81
N ALA A 107 -6.00 -6.97 23.37
CA ALA A 107 -5.40 -8.29 23.53
C ALA A 107 -5.14 -8.97 22.17
N ALA A 108 -6.09 -8.90 21.24
CA ALA A 108 -5.94 -9.39 19.87
C ALA A 108 -4.86 -8.61 19.11
N LEU A 109 -4.80 -7.29 19.31
CA LEU A 109 -3.75 -6.43 18.75
C LEU A 109 -2.36 -6.84 19.24
N ALA A 110 -2.17 -6.98 20.55
CA ALA A 110 -0.91 -7.45 21.13
C ALA A 110 -0.52 -8.85 20.61
N TRP A 111 -1.50 -9.73 20.43
CA TRP A 111 -1.27 -11.08 19.89
C TRP A 111 -0.79 -11.05 18.43
N VAL A 112 -1.43 -10.29 17.53
CA VAL A 112 -0.97 -10.22 16.13
C VAL A 112 0.41 -9.57 16.00
N VAL A 113 0.72 -8.58 16.84
CA VAL A 113 2.04 -7.95 16.89
C VAL A 113 3.11 -8.94 17.36
N ASN A 114 2.80 -9.77 18.36
CA ASN A 114 3.69 -10.85 18.80
C ASN A 114 4.00 -11.88 17.70
N LEU A 115 3.06 -12.11 16.77
CA LEU A 115 3.28 -12.93 15.57
C LEU A 115 4.18 -12.27 14.52
N GLY A 116 4.57 -11.01 14.73
CA GLY A 116 5.40 -10.20 13.86
C GLY A 116 4.62 -9.30 12.90
N CYS A 117 3.32 -9.06 13.13
CA CYS A 117 2.52 -8.14 12.30
C CYS A 117 2.80 -6.70 12.73
N LEU A 118 3.78 -6.07 12.09
CA LEU A 118 4.13 -4.67 12.32
C LEU A 118 3.27 -3.73 11.49
N ASP A 119 2.90 -4.17 10.30
CA ASP A 119 2.10 -3.45 9.31
C ASP A 119 0.70 -4.09 9.32
N LEU A 120 -0.32 -3.39 9.84
CA LEU A 120 -1.67 -3.91 9.96
C LEU A 120 -2.42 -3.71 8.64
N ASN A 121 -2.97 -4.79 8.07
CA ASN A 121 -3.49 -4.80 6.69
C ASN A 121 -4.95 -5.27 6.63
N PRO A 122 -5.91 -4.51 7.19
CA PRO A 122 -7.32 -4.88 7.18
C PRO A 122 -7.95 -4.71 5.79
N HIS A 123 -8.94 -5.54 5.49
CA HIS A 123 -9.86 -5.29 4.36
C HIS A 123 -10.77 -4.08 4.68
N PRO A 124 -11.29 -3.37 3.67
CA PRO A 124 -12.16 -2.19 3.88
C PRO A 124 -13.60 -2.58 4.26
N VAL A 125 -13.81 -3.79 4.80
CA VAL A 125 -15.09 -4.36 5.21
C VAL A 125 -15.03 -4.78 6.66
N ARG A 126 -16.19 -4.97 7.27
CA ARG A 126 -16.32 -5.51 8.63
C ARG A 126 -16.75 -6.99 8.58
N ALA A 127 -16.52 -7.74 9.66
CA ALA A 127 -16.71 -9.20 9.67
C ALA A 127 -18.18 -9.64 9.50
N ASP A 128 -19.12 -8.74 9.80
CA ASP A 128 -20.56 -8.90 9.66
C ASP A 128 -21.06 -8.69 8.22
N ASP A 129 -20.37 -7.87 7.42
CA ASP A 129 -20.65 -7.69 5.99
C ASP A 129 -19.36 -7.57 5.18
N LEU A 130 -19.00 -8.67 4.52
CA LEU A 130 -17.76 -8.82 3.75
C LEU A 130 -17.85 -8.41 2.28
N ASP A 131 -19.03 -8.01 1.81
CA ASP A 131 -19.28 -7.67 0.42
C ASP A 131 -19.50 -6.17 0.19
N HIS A 132 -19.86 -5.41 1.24
CA HIS A 132 -20.05 -3.96 1.18
C HIS A 132 -19.00 -3.22 2.01
N PRO A 133 -17.96 -2.62 1.38
CA PRO A 133 -16.99 -1.80 2.09
C PRO A 133 -17.63 -0.63 2.82
N ASP A 134 -17.14 -0.34 4.01
CA ASP A 134 -17.51 0.84 4.79
C ASP A 134 -16.40 1.91 4.76
N GLU A 135 -15.37 1.72 3.93
CA GLU A 135 -14.25 2.66 3.80
C GLU A 135 -13.85 2.83 2.34
N LEU A 136 -13.93 4.06 1.84
CA LEU A 136 -13.29 4.49 0.59
C LEU A 136 -11.86 4.92 0.91
N ARG A 137 -10.89 4.42 0.15
CA ARG A 137 -9.46 4.67 0.35
C ARG A 137 -8.89 5.48 -0.81
N ILE A 138 -8.37 6.66 -0.51
CA ILE A 138 -7.61 7.47 -1.46
C ILE A 138 -6.13 7.29 -1.14
N ASP A 139 -5.39 6.67 -2.06
CA ASP A 139 -3.96 6.42 -1.92
C ASP A 139 -3.18 7.29 -2.91
N LEU A 140 -2.34 8.18 -2.37
CA LEU A 140 -1.51 9.10 -3.12
C LEU A 140 -0.09 8.54 -3.21
N ASP A 141 0.20 7.78 -4.28
CA ASP A 141 1.48 7.12 -4.49
C ASP A 141 2.39 7.94 -5.42
N PRO A 142 3.52 8.47 -4.92
CA PRO A 142 4.46 9.21 -5.76
C PRO A 142 5.18 8.31 -6.75
N MET A 143 5.08 8.66 -8.04
CA MET A 143 5.94 8.08 -9.06
C MET A 143 7.41 8.53 -8.86
N PRO A 144 8.39 7.81 -9.43
CA PRO A 144 9.79 8.25 -9.35
C PRO A 144 9.94 9.68 -9.86
N GLY A 145 10.70 10.51 -9.13
CA GLY A 145 10.89 11.94 -9.46
C GLY A 145 9.94 12.89 -8.74
N VAL A 146 8.89 12.38 -8.07
CA VAL A 146 7.94 13.21 -7.31
C VAL A 146 8.46 13.51 -5.91
N ASP A 147 8.50 14.80 -5.57
CA ASP A 147 8.87 15.28 -4.23
C ASP A 147 7.67 15.32 -3.27
N TRP A 148 7.95 15.32 -1.96
CA TRP A 148 6.91 15.33 -0.92
C TRP A 148 5.95 16.53 -1.02
N ALA A 149 6.45 17.71 -1.41
CA ALA A 149 5.62 18.90 -1.58
C ALA A 149 4.51 18.70 -2.62
N GLN A 150 4.81 17.98 -3.71
CA GLN A 150 3.81 17.65 -4.73
C GLN A 150 2.72 16.71 -4.18
N ILE A 151 3.08 15.77 -3.31
CA ILE A 151 2.11 14.87 -2.65
C ILE A 151 1.18 15.68 -1.74
N VAL A 152 1.72 16.64 -1.00
CA VAL A 152 0.94 17.57 -0.17
C VAL A 152 -0.01 18.40 -1.02
N ASP A 153 0.46 18.99 -2.12
CA ASP A 153 -0.38 19.78 -3.03
C ASP A 153 -1.55 18.94 -3.58
N VAL A 154 -1.29 17.69 -3.98
CA VAL A 154 -2.34 16.76 -4.43
C VAL A 154 -3.28 16.36 -3.30
N ALA A 155 -2.79 16.19 -2.06
CA ALA A 155 -3.64 15.91 -0.91
C ALA A 155 -4.60 17.07 -0.59
N MET A 156 -4.14 18.32 -0.73
CA MET A 156 -5.00 19.50 -0.56
C MET A 156 -6.05 19.60 -1.66
N ILE A 157 -5.69 19.31 -2.92
CA ILE A 157 -6.68 19.24 -4.01
C ILE A 157 -7.67 18.09 -3.78
N ALA A 158 -7.21 16.94 -3.29
CA ALA A 158 -8.09 15.84 -2.93
C ALA A 158 -9.08 16.23 -1.81
N ARG A 159 -8.66 17.04 -0.83
CA ARG A 159 -9.57 17.64 0.17
C ARG A 159 -10.67 18.46 -0.50
N ASP A 160 -10.32 19.35 -1.42
CA ASP A 160 -11.30 20.19 -2.12
C ASP A 160 -12.31 19.34 -2.91
N VAL A 161 -11.84 18.25 -3.56
CA VAL A 161 -12.73 17.32 -4.26
C VAL A 161 -13.66 16.59 -3.29
N LEU A 162 -13.17 16.18 -2.11
CA LEU A 162 -13.97 15.56 -1.05
C LEU A 162 -15.07 16.51 -0.55
N ASP A 163 -14.72 17.77 -0.29
CA ASP A 163 -15.66 18.80 0.16
C ASP A 163 -16.78 19.02 -0.88
N ASP A 164 -16.45 19.07 -2.17
CA ASP A 164 -17.43 19.24 -3.25
C ASP A 164 -18.44 18.09 -3.37
N VAL A 165 -18.02 16.86 -3.03
CA VAL A 165 -18.89 15.67 -3.07
C VAL A 165 -19.49 15.33 -1.70
N GLY A 166 -19.28 16.17 -0.69
CA GLY A 166 -19.84 16.00 0.65
C GLY A 166 -19.27 14.81 1.43
N LEU A 167 -18.00 14.47 1.22
CA LEU A 167 -17.32 13.37 1.92
C LEU A 167 -16.27 13.91 2.90
N ALA A 168 -16.24 13.38 4.13
CA ALA A 168 -15.21 13.72 5.10
C ALA A 168 -13.95 12.86 4.90
N GLY A 169 -12.83 13.51 4.62
CA GLY A 169 -11.52 12.85 4.51
C GLY A 169 -10.72 12.88 5.81
N TRP A 170 -10.00 11.79 6.09
CA TRP A 170 -9.17 11.61 7.28
C TRP A 170 -7.73 11.30 6.83
N PRO A 171 -6.84 12.31 6.75
CA PRO A 171 -5.52 12.16 6.16
C PRO A 171 -4.56 11.47 7.13
N LYS A 172 -3.66 10.66 6.58
CA LYS A 172 -2.55 10.07 7.32
C LYS A 172 -1.34 9.91 6.41
N THR A 173 -0.14 10.07 6.95
CA THR A 173 1.05 9.62 6.22
C THR A 173 0.94 8.12 5.97
N SER A 174 1.43 7.62 4.84
CA SER A 174 1.52 6.17 4.65
C SER A 174 2.56 5.53 5.58
N GLY A 175 3.50 6.33 6.12
CA GLY A 175 4.72 5.84 6.75
C GLY A 175 5.71 5.23 5.75
N SER A 176 5.51 5.46 4.44
CA SER A 176 6.47 5.11 3.40
C SER A 176 6.75 6.34 2.54
N ARG A 177 6.36 6.36 1.27
CA ARG A 177 6.60 7.47 0.35
C ARG A 177 5.38 8.38 0.15
N GLY A 178 4.17 7.81 0.26
CA GLY A 178 2.91 8.49 -0.06
C GLY A 178 2.07 8.91 1.14
N MET A 179 0.82 9.30 0.87
CA MET A 179 -0.19 9.69 1.84
C MET A 179 -1.50 8.94 1.56
N HIS A 180 -2.23 8.56 2.61
CA HIS A 180 -3.57 8.01 2.43
C HIS A 180 -4.59 8.99 3.03
N ILE A 181 -5.76 9.07 2.41
CA ILE A 181 -6.93 9.75 2.97
C ILE A 181 -8.03 8.70 3.08
N LEU A 182 -8.45 8.42 4.32
CA LEU A 182 -9.54 7.49 4.60
C LEU A 182 -10.87 8.23 4.57
N VAL A 183 -11.91 7.60 4.05
CA VAL A 183 -13.26 8.16 4.02
C VAL A 183 -14.22 7.09 4.50
N ARG A 184 -14.88 7.33 5.64
CA ARG A 184 -15.96 6.46 6.14
C ARG A 184 -17.17 6.60 5.22
N ILE A 185 -17.73 5.48 4.78
CA ILE A 185 -18.92 5.44 3.94
C ILE A 185 -19.96 4.47 4.51
N GLU A 186 -21.22 4.67 4.16
CA GLU A 186 -22.27 3.69 4.48
C GLU A 186 -21.96 2.34 3.78
N PRO A 187 -22.10 1.18 4.44
CA PRO A 187 -21.84 -0.13 3.85
C PRO A 187 -23.01 -0.58 2.94
N ARG A 188 -23.25 0.17 1.86
CA ARG A 188 -24.35 -0.06 0.91
C ARG A 188 -23.87 -0.43 -0.49
N TRP A 189 -22.62 -0.13 -0.79
CA TRP A 189 -22.04 -0.28 -2.13
C TRP A 189 -21.12 -1.48 -2.18
N ASP A 190 -21.15 -2.23 -3.29
CA ASP A 190 -20.21 -3.32 -3.49
C ASP A 190 -18.80 -2.79 -3.86
N TYR A 191 -17.80 -3.67 -3.84
CA TYR A 191 -16.43 -3.33 -4.26
C TYR A 191 -16.31 -2.71 -5.65
N ARG A 192 -17.22 -3.01 -6.58
CA ARG A 192 -17.17 -2.46 -7.95
C ARG A 192 -17.59 -0.99 -7.92
N GLN A 193 -18.65 -0.69 -7.19
CA GLN A 193 -19.15 0.68 -7.01
C GLN A 193 -18.16 1.53 -6.22
N VAL A 194 -17.60 1.02 -5.11
CA VAL A 194 -16.59 1.76 -4.32
C VAL A 194 -15.34 2.04 -5.16
N ARG A 195 -14.87 1.06 -5.94
CA ARG A 195 -13.74 1.25 -6.84
C ARG A 195 -14.06 2.23 -7.97
N LEU A 196 -15.27 2.21 -8.53
CA LEU A 196 -15.70 3.19 -9.54
C LEU A 196 -15.73 4.61 -8.97
N ALA A 197 -16.24 4.78 -7.75
CA ALA A 197 -16.20 6.06 -7.04
C ALA A 197 -14.75 6.53 -6.83
N ALA A 198 -13.84 5.64 -6.40
CA ALA A 198 -12.42 5.96 -6.27
C ALA A 198 -11.75 6.35 -7.59
N GLU A 199 -12.06 5.64 -8.69
CA GLU A 199 -11.54 5.94 -10.03
C GLU A 199 -12.06 7.29 -10.54
N THR A 200 -13.33 7.59 -10.25
CA THR A 200 -13.96 8.88 -10.59
C THR A 200 -13.35 10.03 -9.80
N PHE A 201 -13.14 9.83 -8.50
CA PHE A 201 -12.43 10.76 -7.63
C PHE A 201 -11.02 11.03 -8.17
N ALA A 202 -10.25 9.98 -8.50
CA ALA A 202 -8.92 10.09 -9.07
C ALA A 202 -8.88 10.91 -10.37
N ARG A 203 -9.86 10.69 -11.27
CA ARG A 203 -9.98 11.45 -12.52
C ARG A 203 -10.30 12.92 -12.27
N GLU A 204 -11.13 13.23 -11.28
CA GLU A 204 -11.44 14.61 -10.93
C GLU A 204 -10.23 15.32 -10.30
N VAL A 205 -9.44 14.63 -9.48
CA VAL A 205 -8.15 15.14 -8.98
C VAL A 205 -7.17 15.39 -10.13
N GLU A 206 -6.99 14.45 -11.07
CA GLU A 206 -6.16 14.64 -12.28
C GLU A 206 -6.63 15.84 -13.11
N ARG A 207 -7.95 16.05 -13.24
CA ARG A 207 -8.54 17.18 -13.98
C ARG A 207 -8.18 18.54 -13.34
N ARG A 208 -8.16 18.62 -12.01
CA ARG A 208 -7.82 19.84 -11.25
C ARG A 208 -6.32 20.06 -11.12
N ALA A 209 -5.52 18.99 -11.19
CA ALA A 209 -4.08 18.99 -10.99
C ALA A 209 -3.32 18.40 -12.21
N PRO A 210 -3.52 18.92 -13.43
CA PRO A 210 -2.94 18.32 -14.63
C PRO A 210 -1.40 18.33 -14.57
N GLY A 211 -0.79 17.17 -14.77
CA GLY A 211 0.67 16.96 -14.69
C GLY A 211 1.20 16.77 -13.27
N LEU A 212 0.43 17.13 -12.24
CA LEU A 212 0.79 16.93 -10.83
C LEU A 212 0.19 15.64 -10.27
N ALA A 213 -1.05 15.30 -10.65
CA ALA A 213 -1.70 14.04 -10.31
C ALA A 213 -2.08 13.25 -11.57
N THR A 214 -2.27 11.94 -11.42
CA THR A 214 -2.71 11.07 -12.51
C THR A 214 -3.62 9.95 -12.03
N ALA A 215 -4.64 9.63 -12.83
CA ALA A 215 -5.46 8.42 -12.72
C ALA A 215 -5.14 7.42 -13.86
N ARG A 216 -4.02 7.61 -14.57
CA ARG A 216 -3.65 6.75 -15.70
C ARG A 216 -3.31 5.34 -15.23
N TRP A 217 -4.00 4.37 -15.83
CA TRP A 217 -3.84 2.97 -15.49
C TRP A 217 -2.39 2.48 -15.67
N TRP A 218 -1.76 2.88 -16.77
CA TRP A 218 -0.46 2.36 -17.18
C TRP A 218 0.68 3.17 -16.57
N LYS A 219 1.61 2.51 -15.89
CA LYS A 219 2.76 3.16 -15.25
C LYS A 219 3.55 4.03 -16.21
N GLU A 220 3.76 3.58 -17.45
CA GLU A 220 4.46 4.35 -18.48
C GLU A 220 3.79 5.69 -18.87
N GLU A 221 2.49 5.87 -18.58
CA GLU A 221 1.73 7.09 -18.88
C GLU A 221 1.65 8.05 -17.69
N ARG A 222 2.22 7.68 -16.53
CA ARG A 222 2.09 8.47 -15.29
C ARG A 222 3.10 9.59 -15.18
N GLY A 223 4.27 9.46 -15.80
CA GLY A 223 5.35 10.45 -15.68
C GLY A 223 5.74 10.72 -14.22
N GLU A 224 6.21 11.94 -13.95
CA GLU A 224 6.60 12.41 -12.61
C GLU A 224 5.41 13.05 -11.88
N SER A 225 4.32 12.29 -11.73
CA SER A 225 3.10 12.74 -11.06
C SER A 225 2.70 11.82 -9.90
N VAL A 226 1.82 12.30 -9.03
CA VAL A 226 1.22 11.52 -7.94
C VAL A 226 0.11 10.65 -8.53
N PHE A 227 0.27 9.33 -8.46
CA PHE A 227 -0.78 8.40 -8.86
C PHE A 227 -1.82 8.30 -7.76
N VAL A 228 -3.08 8.63 -8.08
CA VAL A 228 -4.20 8.41 -7.17
C VAL A 228 -4.67 6.95 -7.37
N ASP A 229 -4.16 6.03 -6.55
CA ASP A 229 -4.33 4.58 -6.75
C ASP A 229 -5.72 4.09 -6.34
N PHE A 230 -6.68 4.28 -7.24
CA PHE A 230 -8.05 3.79 -7.08
C PHE A 230 -8.15 2.26 -6.97
N ASN A 231 -7.12 1.48 -7.37
CA ASN A 231 -7.17 0.03 -7.26
C ASN A 231 -7.02 -0.50 -5.83
N GLN A 232 -6.61 0.34 -4.87
CA GLN A 232 -6.63 -0.04 -3.46
C GLN A 232 -8.03 -0.36 -2.92
N ASN A 233 -9.08 0.06 -3.66
CA ASN A 233 -10.49 -0.24 -3.36
C ASN A 233 -11.00 -1.51 -4.05
N ALA A 234 -10.15 -2.24 -4.79
CA ALA A 234 -10.54 -3.54 -5.34
C ALA A 234 -10.61 -4.61 -4.24
N LYS A 235 -11.47 -5.62 -4.41
CA LYS A 235 -11.53 -6.78 -3.51
C LYS A 235 -10.16 -7.44 -3.38
N ASP A 236 -9.82 -7.90 -2.17
CA ASP A 236 -8.52 -8.50 -1.83
C ASP A 236 -7.32 -7.53 -1.84
N ARG A 237 -7.58 -6.22 -1.78
CA ARG A 237 -6.55 -5.20 -1.54
C ARG A 237 -6.65 -4.69 -0.11
N THR A 238 -5.50 -4.66 0.55
CA THR A 238 -5.35 -4.18 1.91
C THR A 238 -4.37 -3.03 1.92
N VAL A 239 -4.64 -2.07 2.80
CA VAL A 239 -3.84 -0.86 2.97
C VAL A 239 -3.37 -0.81 4.41
N ALA A 240 -2.12 -0.38 4.61
CA ALA A 240 -1.58 -0.19 5.96
C ALA A 240 -2.49 0.73 6.78
N SER A 241 -2.98 0.21 7.91
CA SER A 241 -3.92 0.91 8.79
C SER A 241 -3.26 2.13 9.48
N ALA A 242 -4.08 2.96 10.10
CA ALA A 242 -3.62 3.97 11.05
C ALA A 242 -2.73 3.33 12.14
N TYR A 243 -1.71 4.07 12.57
CA TYR A 243 -0.72 3.67 13.58
C TYR A 243 0.15 2.46 13.21
N SER A 244 0.05 1.94 11.98
CA SER A 244 0.89 0.84 11.53
C SER A 244 2.37 1.22 11.47
N VAL A 245 3.22 0.50 12.20
CA VAL A 245 4.68 0.62 12.10
C VAL A 245 5.15 0.04 10.76
N ARG A 246 5.87 0.83 9.99
CA ARG A 246 6.34 0.43 8.67
C ARG A 246 7.71 -0.24 8.77
N PRO A 247 8.01 -1.24 7.92
CA PRO A 247 9.27 -1.99 7.97
C PRO A 247 10.42 -1.18 7.33
N LEU A 248 10.67 0.01 7.86
CA LEU A 248 11.77 0.90 7.48
C LEU A 248 12.73 1.04 8.66
N ALA A 249 13.99 1.32 8.39
CA ALA A 249 15.05 1.27 9.41
C ALA A 249 14.77 2.19 10.63
N ASP A 250 14.12 3.33 10.39
CA ASP A 250 13.73 4.32 11.39
C ASP A 250 12.44 3.98 12.17
N ALA A 251 11.79 2.84 11.89
CA ALA A 251 10.52 2.44 12.49
C ALA A 251 9.42 3.52 12.36
N ARG A 252 9.38 4.22 11.22
CA ARG A 252 8.32 5.20 10.97
C ARG A 252 6.93 4.58 10.89
N VAL A 253 5.92 5.40 11.15
CA VAL A 253 4.53 5.01 11.38
C VAL A 253 3.62 5.65 10.35
N SER A 254 2.62 4.89 9.89
CA SER A 254 1.44 5.39 9.16
C SER A 254 0.59 6.23 10.11
N THR A 255 0.78 7.54 10.12
CA THR A 255 0.35 8.40 11.25
C THR A 255 -0.84 9.28 10.86
N PRO A 256 -1.99 9.16 11.57
CA PRO A 256 -3.12 10.09 11.46
C PRO A 256 -2.73 11.54 11.73
N LEU A 257 -3.30 12.44 10.93
CA LEU A 257 -3.07 13.88 10.99
C LEU A 257 -4.40 14.63 10.97
N ASP A 258 -4.42 15.79 11.60
CA ASP A 258 -5.42 16.81 11.27
C ASP A 258 -5.08 17.44 9.91
N TRP A 259 -6.09 17.92 9.18
CA TRP A 259 -5.87 18.54 7.87
C TRP A 259 -4.93 19.75 7.92
N ASP A 260 -4.96 20.53 9.00
CA ASP A 260 -4.11 21.71 9.17
C ASP A 260 -2.62 21.34 9.34
N GLU A 261 -2.31 20.09 9.67
CA GLU A 261 -0.94 19.59 9.81
C GLU A 261 -0.35 19.09 8.49
N VAL A 262 -1.21 18.68 7.54
CA VAL A 262 -0.81 18.09 6.25
C VAL A 262 0.25 18.93 5.51
N PRO A 263 0.14 20.27 5.40
CA PRO A 263 1.13 21.08 4.70
C PRO A 263 2.55 21.02 5.29
N GLN A 264 2.64 20.80 6.60
CA GLN A 264 3.90 20.83 7.35
C GLN A 264 4.44 19.42 7.67
N ALA A 265 3.60 18.40 7.57
CA ALA A 265 3.94 17.03 7.89
C ALA A 265 5.13 16.54 7.05
N ARG A 266 6.01 15.76 7.67
CA ARG A 266 7.05 14.99 7.00
C ARG A 266 7.06 13.55 7.55
N PRO A 267 6.99 12.50 6.73
CA PRO A 267 6.84 11.12 7.21
C PRO A 267 7.91 10.67 8.21
N GLU A 268 9.15 11.11 8.01
CA GLU A 268 10.31 10.79 8.87
C GLU A 268 10.20 11.37 10.29
N GLN A 269 9.32 12.35 10.52
CA GLN A 269 9.07 12.89 11.85
C GLN A 269 8.23 11.95 12.71
N PHE A 270 7.54 10.97 12.09
CA PHE A 270 6.60 10.09 12.78
C PHE A 270 7.20 8.69 12.94
N THR A 271 8.09 8.54 13.92
CA THR A 271 8.66 7.28 14.38
C THR A 271 7.93 6.73 15.60
N VAL A 272 8.08 5.44 15.90
CA VAL A 272 7.50 4.80 17.09
C VAL A 272 7.64 5.66 18.37
N PRO A 273 8.84 6.16 18.76
CA PRO A 273 8.98 7.02 19.94
C PRO A 273 8.19 8.33 19.84
N THR A 274 8.31 9.04 18.72
CA THR A 274 7.66 10.35 18.53
C THR A 274 6.13 10.26 18.47
N VAL A 275 5.59 9.15 17.92
CA VAL A 275 4.15 8.92 17.83
C VAL A 275 3.57 8.59 19.20
N LEU A 276 4.31 7.89 20.08
CA LEU A 276 3.88 7.68 21.47
C LEU A 276 3.71 9.00 22.23
N GLU A 277 4.72 9.88 22.15
CA GLU A 277 4.66 11.20 22.77
C GLU A 277 3.52 12.04 22.20
N ARG A 278 3.35 12.00 20.87
CA ARG A 278 2.27 12.70 20.16
C ARG A 278 0.90 12.21 20.60
N PHE A 279 0.66 10.90 20.60
CA PHE A 279 -0.63 10.30 20.95
C PHE A 279 -0.99 10.59 22.41
N ALA A 280 -0.03 10.48 23.34
CA ALA A 280 -0.27 10.82 24.74
C ALA A 280 -0.64 12.30 24.94
N ARG A 281 -0.13 13.20 24.08
CA ARG A 281 -0.39 14.65 24.17
C ARG A 281 -1.67 15.10 23.47
N LEU A 282 -1.96 14.53 22.29
CA LEU A 282 -3.01 15.00 21.39
C LEU A 282 -4.21 14.05 21.30
N GLY A 283 -4.04 12.79 21.67
CA GLY A 283 -4.99 11.73 21.32
C GLY A 283 -4.91 11.36 19.84
N ASP A 284 -6.05 10.92 19.30
CA ASP A 284 -6.19 10.46 17.92
C ASP A 284 -6.88 11.52 17.04
N PRO A 285 -6.17 12.08 16.03
CA PRO A 285 -6.79 12.97 15.05
C PRO A 285 -7.96 12.35 14.28
N HIS A 286 -8.04 11.01 14.20
CA HIS A 286 -9.12 10.29 13.54
C HIS A 286 -10.23 9.85 14.49
N ALA A 287 -10.31 10.38 15.71
CA ALA A 287 -11.28 9.95 16.71
C ALA A 287 -12.75 10.00 16.23
N GLY A 288 -13.09 10.95 15.35
CA GLY A 288 -14.45 11.13 14.81
C GLY A 288 -14.72 10.45 13.47
N ILE A 289 -13.82 9.58 12.97
CA ILE A 289 -13.97 8.95 11.64
C ILE A 289 -15.27 8.17 11.46
N ASP A 290 -15.82 7.64 12.54
CA ASP A 290 -17.05 6.84 12.53
C ASP A 290 -18.32 7.66 12.84
N ASP A 291 -18.21 8.97 13.07
CA ASP A 291 -19.33 9.81 13.52
C ASP A 291 -20.31 10.17 12.40
N ASP A 292 -19.82 10.30 11.16
CA ASP A 292 -20.65 10.65 9.99
C ASP A 292 -20.17 9.88 8.76
N ALA A 293 -20.94 8.85 8.38
CA ALA A 293 -20.63 8.01 7.24
C ALA A 293 -21.14 8.66 5.94
N GLY A 294 -20.22 8.91 5.02
CA GLY A 294 -20.53 9.54 3.74
C GLY A 294 -21.28 8.65 2.76
N GLN A 295 -21.91 9.28 1.77
CA GLN A 295 -22.61 8.59 0.68
C GLN A 295 -21.86 8.75 -0.65
N LEU A 296 -21.80 7.67 -1.45
CA LEU A 296 -21.07 7.68 -2.72
C LEU A 296 -21.89 8.18 -3.92
N ASP A 297 -23.16 8.52 -3.72
CA ASP A 297 -24.10 8.90 -4.79
C ASP A 297 -23.56 10.04 -5.69
N ALA A 298 -22.93 11.07 -5.11
CA ALA A 298 -22.34 12.18 -5.87
C ALA A 298 -21.19 11.73 -6.79
N LEU A 299 -20.29 10.88 -6.29
CA LEU A 299 -19.19 10.31 -7.09
C LEU A 299 -19.71 9.35 -8.16
N LEU A 300 -20.74 8.56 -7.85
CA LEU A 300 -21.33 7.65 -8.82
C LEU A 300 -22.10 8.38 -9.93
N ALA A 301 -22.81 9.47 -9.60
CA ALA A 301 -23.44 10.35 -10.59
C ALA A 301 -22.40 11.01 -11.49
N LEU A 302 -21.30 11.51 -10.92
CA LEU A 302 -20.18 12.06 -11.70
C LEU A 302 -19.55 11.00 -12.62
N ALA A 303 -19.51 9.73 -12.19
CA ALA A 303 -19.00 8.64 -13.02
C ALA A 303 -19.87 8.42 -14.27
N GLU A 304 -21.20 8.57 -14.15
CA GLU A 304 -22.14 8.51 -15.27
C GLU A 304 -21.91 9.66 -16.26
N GLU A 305 -21.70 10.89 -15.75
CA GLU A 305 -21.42 12.07 -16.56
C GLU A 305 -20.08 11.97 -17.32
N LEU A 306 -19.03 11.52 -16.64
CA LEU A 306 -17.69 11.41 -17.22
C LEU A 306 -17.54 10.23 -18.18
N GLY A 307 -18.48 9.28 -18.15
CA GLY A 307 -18.40 8.04 -18.92
C GLY A 307 -17.21 7.13 -18.54
N PRO A 308 -17.04 5.99 -19.23
CA PRO A 308 -15.96 5.06 -18.96
C PRO A 308 -14.59 5.67 -19.29
N ALA A 309 -13.55 5.26 -18.55
CA ALA A 309 -12.18 5.62 -18.89
C ALA A 309 -11.82 5.17 -20.32
N GLU A 310 -11.03 5.99 -21.02
CA GLU A 310 -10.58 5.69 -22.38
C GLU A 310 -9.81 4.36 -22.42
N LYS A 311 -10.21 3.47 -23.33
CA LYS A 311 -9.51 2.21 -23.55
C LYS A 311 -8.34 2.43 -24.50
N PRO A 312 -7.16 1.86 -24.20
CA PRO A 312 -6.02 1.97 -25.09
C PRO A 312 -6.27 1.22 -26.42
N PRO A 313 -5.62 1.65 -27.52
CA PRO A 313 -5.75 1.00 -28.81
C PRO A 313 -5.28 -0.47 -28.76
N ARG A 314 -6.00 -1.34 -29.47
CA ARG A 314 -5.64 -2.75 -29.66
C ARG A 314 -4.69 -2.90 -30.84
N SER A 315 -3.78 -3.87 -30.79
CA SER A 315 -2.89 -4.17 -31.91
C SER A 315 -3.67 -4.61 -33.15
N GLY A 316 -3.24 -4.15 -34.32
CA GLY A 316 -3.85 -4.49 -35.62
C GLY A 316 -3.54 -5.90 -36.14
N ASP A 317 -2.79 -6.69 -35.37
CA ASP A 317 -2.32 -8.04 -35.72
C ASP A 317 -3.32 -9.16 -35.39
N GLY A 318 -4.54 -8.81 -34.94
CA GLY A 318 -5.56 -9.77 -34.51
C GLY A 318 -5.31 -10.38 -33.14
N SER A 319 -4.21 -10.02 -32.46
CA SER A 319 -4.00 -10.37 -31.06
C SER A 319 -4.78 -9.41 -30.15
N SER A 320 -5.24 -9.89 -28.99
CA SER A 320 -5.94 -9.05 -28.01
C SER A 320 -4.99 -8.17 -27.18
N ARG A 321 -3.72 -8.04 -27.60
CA ARG A 321 -2.69 -7.31 -26.83
C ARG A 321 -2.80 -5.81 -27.11
N ARG A 322 -2.62 -5.01 -26.06
CA ARG A 322 -2.55 -3.55 -26.15
C ARG A 322 -1.28 -3.15 -26.89
N GLN A 323 -1.40 -2.13 -27.74
CA GLN A 323 -0.24 -1.38 -28.23
C GLN A 323 0.04 -0.23 -27.26
N SER A 324 1.26 -0.17 -26.71
CA SER A 324 1.70 0.99 -25.92
C SER A 324 1.72 2.22 -26.84
N THR A 325 1.21 3.34 -26.34
CA THR A 325 1.36 4.66 -26.98
C THR A 325 2.72 5.29 -26.71
N MET A 326 3.45 4.77 -25.70
CA MET A 326 4.77 5.25 -25.30
C MET A 326 5.90 4.47 -26.02
N PRO A 327 7.02 5.12 -26.37
CA PRO A 327 8.18 4.50 -27.02
C PRO A 327 8.98 3.66 -26.02
N LEU A 328 8.47 2.47 -25.71
CA LEU A 328 9.05 1.56 -24.72
C LEU A 328 10.01 0.55 -25.35
N ILE A 329 11.15 0.36 -24.69
CA ILE A 329 12.03 -0.79 -24.89
C ILE A 329 12.10 -1.62 -23.61
N GLU A 330 12.28 -2.93 -23.77
CA GLU A 330 12.47 -3.86 -22.66
C GLU A 330 13.96 -4.15 -22.48
N ILE A 331 14.47 -4.01 -21.26
CA ILE A 331 15.90 -4.14 -20.98
C ILE A 331 16.22 -5.51 -20.38
N ALA A 332 15.39 -5.99 -19.45
CA ALA A 332 15.66 -7.23 -18.72
C ALA A 332 14.39 -7.91 -18.25
N ARG A 333 14.44 -9.25 -18.24
CA ARG A 333 13.59 -10.16 -17.45
C ARG A 333 14.49 -10.96 -16.55
N ALA A 334 14.33 -10.82 -15.24
CA ALA A 334 15.20 -11.47 -14.27
C ALA A 334 14.38 -12.19 -13.19
N LYS A 335 14.99 -13.18 -12.54
CA LYS A 335 14.33 -13.88 -11.44
C LYS A 335 14.29 -13.02 -10.19
N THR A 336 15.31 -12.17 -10.00
CA THR A 336 15.44 -11.29 -8.84
C THR A 336 15.52 -9.83 -9.25
N LYS A 337 15.10 -8.93 -8.36
CA LYS A 337 15.17 -7.48 -8.62
C LYS A 337 16.62 -6.99 -8.80
N PRO A 338 17.60 -7.39 -7.95
CA PRO A 338 18.99 -6.95 -8.12
C PRO A 338 19.56 -7.33 -9.49
N GLU A 339 19.33 -8.56 -9.95
CA GLU A 339 19.77 -9.03 -11.27
C GLU A 339 19.15 -8.20 -12.42
N ALA A 340 17.86 -7.86 -12.30
CA ALA A 340 17.18 -6.98 -13.27
C ALA A 340 17.84 -5.59 -13.32
N LEU A 341 18.18 -5.05 -12.16
CA LEU A 341 18.82 -3.73 -12.02
C LEU A 341 20.27 -3.74 -12.51
N GLU A 342 21.03 -4.81 -12.27
CA GLU A 342 22.36 -4.96 -12.85
C GLU A 342 22.33 -5.01 -14.38
N GLY A 343 21.32 -5.66 -14.96
CA GLY A 343 21.07 -5.62 -16.39
C GLY A 343 20.81 -4.19 -16.90
N LEU A 344 19.99 -3.43 -16.18
CA LEU A 344 19.75 -2.02 -16.49
C LEU A 344 21.04 -1.18 -16.46
N GLU A 345 21.89 -1.36 -15.45
CA GLU A 345 23.15 -0.60 -15.35
C GLU A 345 24.13 -0.93 -16.48
N ARG A 346 24.17 -2.19 -16.94
CA ARG A 346 24.94 -2.56 -18.15
C ARG A 346 24.42 -1.86 -19.39
N TRP A 347 23.11 -1.86 -19.60
CA TRP A 347 22.48 -1.16 -20.71
C TRP A 347 22.78 0.35 -20.65
N LYS A 348 22.62 0.98 -19.48
CA LYS A 348 22.95 2.40 -19.28
C LYS A 348 24.40 2.73 -19.64
N GLY A 349 25.34 1.84 -19.27
CA GLY A 349 26.76 1.98 -19.63
C GLY A 349 27.02 1.96 -21.13
N ARG A 350 26.19 1.26 -21.92
CA ARG A 350 26.27 1.21 -23.39
C ARG A 350 25.56 2.39 -24.08
N HIS A 351 24.60 3.03 -23.41
CA HIS A 351 23.79 4.12 -23.96
C HIS A 351 23.91 5.45 -23.17
N PRO A 352 25.11 5.99 -22.93
CA PRO A 352 25.30 7.15 -22.07
C PRO A 352 24.54 8.41 -22.56
N GLU A 353 24.41 8.59 -23.87
CA GLU A 353 23.68 9.74 -24.45
C GLU A 353 22.17 9.63 -24.23
N VAL A 354 21.61 8.42 -24.31
CA VAL A 354 20.20 8.16 -24.02
C VAL A 354 19.92 8.44 -22.54
N VAL A 355 20.80 7.95 -21.65
CA VAL A 355 20.66 8.09 -20.20
C VAL A 355 20.61 9.55 -19.76
N ARG A 356 21.36 10.45 -20.42
CA ARG A 356 21.32 11.89 -20.13
C ARG A 356 19.94 12.52 -20.33
N SER A 357 19.10 11.91 -21.16
CA SER A 357 17.76 12.40 -21.48
C SER A 357 16.67 11.72 -20.66
N LEU A 358 16.98 10.67 -19.89
CA LEU A 358 15.98 9.95 -19.12
C LEU A 358 15.66 10.66 -17.81
N ALA A 359 14.37 10.79 -17.52
CA ALA A 359 13.85 11.13 -16.20
C ALA A 359 13.76 9.87 -15.31
N PRO A 360 13.78 10.00 -13.98
CA PRO A 360 13.52 8.89 -13.06
C PRO A 360 12.28 8.04 -13.39
N ALA A 361 11.18 8.68 -13.80
CA ALA A 361 9.93 8.00 -14.16
C ALA A 361 10.02 7.15 -15.45
N ASP A 362 11.04 7.37 -16.28
CA ASP A 362 11.22 6.62 -17.53
C ASP A 362 11.71 5.19 -17.29
N VAL A 363 12.29 4.92 -16.12
CA VAL A 363 12.78 3.59 -15.75
C VAL A 363 11.67 2.83 -15.02
N LEU A 364 11.09 1.87 -15.71
CA LEU A 364 9.97 1.08 -15.22
C LEU A 364 10.47 -0.29 -14.71
N VAL A 365 10.44 -0.48 -13.40
CA VAL A 365 10.79 -1.76 -12.76
C VAL A 365 9.52 -2.42 -12.24
N ASP A 366 9.11 -3.51 -12.88
CA ASP A 366 7.87 -4.23 -12.60
C ASP A 366 8.15 -5.57 -11.92
N GLY A 367 7.55 -5.79 -10.75
CA GLY A 367 7.42 -7.11 -10.15
C GLY A 367 6.22 -7.85 -10.73
N MET A 368 6.47 -8.98 -11.39
CA MET A 368 5.51 -9.77 -12.13
C MET A 368 5.31 -11.13 -11.46
N ARG A 369 4.07 -11.65 -11.48
CA ARG A 369 3.76 -12.98 -10.96
C ARG A 369 4.08 -14.04 -12.02
N GLY A 370 4.99 -14.96 -11.70
CA GLY A 370 5.31 -16.14 -12.51
C GLY A 370 4.49 -17.36 -12.09
N SER A 371 4.91 -18.54 -12.56
CA SER A 371 4.23 -19.82 -12.31
C SER A 371 4.22 -20.24 -10.84
N SER A 372 5.30 -19.93 -10.11
CA SER A 372 5.49 -20.29 -8.70
C SER A 372 6.26 -19.24 -7.90
N SER A 373 6.79 -18.20 -8.55
CA SER A 373 7.59 -17.14 -7.92
C SER A 373 7.39 -15.80 -8.63
N LEU A 374 7.79 -14.71 -7.96
CA LEU A 374 7.90 -13.41 -8.61
C LEU A 374 9.08 -13.40 -9.58
N TRP A 375 8.97 -12.60 -10.62
CA TRP A 375 10.07 -12.25 -11.52
C TRP A 375 9.99 -10.76 -11.83
N TYR A 376 11.07 -10.17 -12.32
CA TYR A 376 11.19 -8.73 -12.48
C TYR A 376 11.43 -8.38 -13.94
N ARG A 377 10.72 -7.37 -14.43
CA ARG A 377 10.89 -6.81 -15.76
C ARG A 377 11.35 -5.37 -15.66
N VAL A 378 12.36 -5.00 -16.42
CA VAL A 378 12.78 -3.62 -16.59
C VAL A 378 12.45 -3.15 -18.00
N ARG A 379 11.76 -2.02 -18.11
CA ARG A 379 11.50 -1.31 -19.35
C ARG A 379 12.01 0.12 -19.23
N VAL A 380 12.40 0.72 -20.34
CA VAL A 380 12.75 2.14 -20.43
C VAL A 380 11.79 2.83 -21.38
N ASN A 381 11.21 3.94 -20.92
CA ASN A 381 10.38 4.82 -21.72
C ASN A 381 11.24 5.91 -22.35
N LEU A 382 11.36 5.90 -23.67
CA LEU A 382 12.20 6.83 -24.42
C LEU A 382 11.46 8.14 -24.75
N GLN A 383 10.43 8.51 -24.00
CA GLN A 383 9.58 9.67 -24.28
C GLN A 383 10.36 10.99 -24.30
N HIS A 384 11.37 11.12 -23.44
CA HIS A 384 12.24 12.29 -23.34
C HIS A 384 13.46 12.22 -24.28
N VAL A 385 13.64 11.11 -24.99
CA VAL A 385 14.72 10.92 -25.97
C VAL A 385 14.19 11.35 -27.34
N SER A 386 14.97 12.17 -28.05
CA SER A 386 14.59 12.64 -29.39
C SER A 386 14.42 11.45 -30.33
N GLU A 387 13.45 11.51 -31.25
CA GLU A 387 13.09 10.37 -32.10
C GLU A 387 14.28 9.81 -32.90
N ALA A 388 15.19 10.69 -33.34
CA ALA A 388 16.38 10.31 -34.10
C ALA A 388 17.45 9.59 -33.25
N GLU A 389 17.38 9.71 -31.93
CA GLU A 389 18.37 9.16 -30.98
C GLU A 389 17.82 7.96 -30.20
N ARG A 390 16.55 7.59 -30.42
CA ARG A 390 15.93 6.44 -29.75
C ARG A 390 16.61 5.15 -30.21
N PRO A 391 17.21 4.36 -29.29
CA PRO A 391 17.71 3.04 -29.65
C PRO A 391 16.55 2.11 -30.01
N GLU A 392 16.81 1.18 -30.94
CA GLU A 392 15.90 0.07 -31.20
C GLU A 392 15.90 -0.95 -30.06
N GLN A 393 14.93 -1.87 -30.07
CA GLN A 393 14.90 -2.98 -29.12
C GLN A 393 16.09 -3.92 -29.34
N GLU A 394 16.99 -3.98 -28.36
CA GLU A 394 18.13 -4.90 -28.34
C GLU A 394 17.77 -6.25 -27.68
N PRO A 395 18.64 -7.29 -27.76
CA PRO A 395 18.53 -8.46 -26.91
C PRO A 395 18.50 -8.07 -25.43
N LEU A 396 17.71 -8.80 -24.63
CA LEU A 396 17.60 -8.52 -23.20
C LEU A 396 18.94 -8.79 -22.49
N GLU A 397 19.29 -7.89 -21.57
CA GLU A 397 20.48 -8.01 -20.72
C GLU A 397 20.40 -9.23 -19.78
N VAL A 398 19.17 -9.66 -19.48
CA VAL A 398 18.82 -10.90 -18.77
C VAL A 398 17.50 -11.39 -19.38
N ASP A 399 17.42 -12.65 -19.80
CA ASP A 399 16.21 -13.24 -20.40
C ASP A 399 15.72 -14.47 -19.61
N TYR A 400 15.19 -14.21 -18.43
CA TYR A 400 14.56 -15.22 -17.59
C TYR A 400 13.14 -15.54 -18.08
N ASP A 401 12.88 -16.81 -18.40
CA ASP A 401 11.51 -17.32 -18.67
C ASP A 401 10.88 -17.95 -17.40
N PRO A 402 9.90 -17.28 -16.76
CA PRO A 402 9.21 -17.80 -15.57
C PRO A 402 8.30 -19.01 -15.85
N TRP A 403 8.13 -19.40 -17.10
CA TRP A 403 7.27 -20.49 -17.55
C TRP A 403 8.03 -21.67 -18.17
N ALA A 404 9.37 -21.61 -18.24
CA ALA A 404 10.19 -22.65 -18.87
C ALA A 404 9.90 -24.06 -18.31
N THR A 405 9.67 -24.17 -16.99
CA THR A 405 9.37 -25.44 -16.30
C THR A 405 7.98 -26.02 -16.56
N ARG A 406 7.07 -25.27 -17.20
CA ARG A 406 5.76 -25.80 -17.64
C ARG A 406 5.74 -26.26 -19.09
N ARG A 407 6.80 -25.99 -19.85
CA ARG A 407 6.91 -26.34 -21.28
C ARG A 407 7.81 -27.56 -21.54
N ALA A 408 8.50 -28.04 -20.51
CA ALA A 408 9.22 -29.32 -20.47
C ALA A 408 8.34 -30.35 -19.75
#